data_AF-A0A0V1NCI1-F1
#
_entry.id   AF-A0A0V1NCI1-F1
#
_cell.length_a   1.000
_cell.length_b   1.000
_cell.length_c   1.000
_cell.angle_alpha   90.00
_cell.angle_beta   90.00
_cell.angle_gamma   90.00
#
_symmetry.space_group_name_H-M   'P 1'
#
loop_
_entity.id
_entity.type
_entity.pdbx_description
1 polymer ?
#
loop_
_entity_poly.entity_id
_entity_poly.type
_entity_poly.pdbx_seq_one_letter_code
_entity_poly.pdbx_strand_id
1 'polypeptide(L)'
;MAPLVPSFIVPKKLKYYTTTKNLTEFFVEAFTTILSAKKLESDDVLKICLSLFGQMAQVDLSKFYFELCRDPEVVLLNKQQIEELKDDYMPPKLDEMSRLLNGALCLLTIGKKIDIQFCVEWMTARAKAIYSILDVPWNDKALDKVIIPERLKVLSDAFGRAQRMRCAICMFIIHMSKSMICEQPIYKYVADMLEYSQLIGFYLIYYILVCDTGHPIMKDSYLTMDTMKFIEAYDVWNQYPKCYRKYMGLMADKDTLSLMGGNCLRRLTYIAIQIAARRDPSIKNLKFVLPPDSEPLLQENEEKTTLRRSQRIRRPPQRLDL
;
A
#
# COMPACT_ATOMS: atom_id res chain seq x y z
N MET A 1 -30.48 -18.62 -37.50
CA MET A 1 -29.31 -18.45 -36.62
C MET A 1 -29.26 -16.98 -36.23
N ALA A 2 -29.55 -16.64 -34.98
CA ALA A 2 -29.39 -15.27 -34.50
C ALA A 2 -27.88 -15.02 -34.26
N PRO A 3 -27.33 -13.88 -34.70
CA PRO A 3 -25.93 -13.57 -34.43
C PRO A 3 -25.78 -13.22 -32.95
N LEU A 4 -25.00 -14.02 -32.23
CA LEU A 4 -24.48 -13.70 -30.90
C LEU A 4 -23.48 -12.55 -31.06
N VAL A 5 -24.00 -11.32 -31.10
CA VAL A 5 -23.17 -10.13 -30.89
C VAL A 5 -22.76 -10.14 -29.42
N PRO A 6 -21.47 -10.13 -29.06
CA PRO A 6 -21.06 -9.99 -27.68
C PRO A 6 -21.66 -8.68 -27.17
N SER A 7 -22.47 -8.74 -26.11
CA SER A 7 -22.93 -7.53 -25.44
C SER A 7 -21.70 -6.75 -25.01
N PHE A 8 -21.37 -5.66 -25.72
CA PHE A 8 -20.35 -4.72 -25.29
C PHE A 8 -20.74 -4.27 -23.88
N ILE A 9 -19.91 -4.61 -22.89
CA ILE A 9 -20.10 -4.11 -21.52
C ILE A 9 -19.96 -2.60 -21.62
N VAL A 10 -21.09 -1.89 -21.64
CA VAL A 10 -21.10 -0.43 -21.63
C VAL A 10 -20.54 -0.01 -20.27
N PRO A 11 -19.38 0.68 -20.20
CA PRO A 11 -18.81 1.09 -18.94
C PRO A 11 -19.80 2.01 -18.21
N LYS A 12 -20.03 1.74 -16.92
CA LYS A 12 -20.89 2.60 -16.11
C LYS A 12 -20.21 3.98 -15.95
N LYS A 13 -20.98 5.05 -16.13
CA LYS A 13 -20.50 6.41 -15.86
C LYS A 13 -20.18 6.59 -14.38
N LEU A 14 -19.10 7.31 -14.09
CA LEU A 14 -18.71 7.71 -12.74
C LEU A 14 -18.27 9.18 -12.77
N LYS A 15 -18.85 10.00 -11.89
CA LYS A 15 -18.50 11.42 -11.81
C LYS A 15 -17.06 11.61 -11.30
N TYR A 16 -16.43 12.66 -11.79
CA TYR A 16 -15.14 13.15 -11.33
C TYR A 16 -15.25 14.67 -11.15
N TYR A 17 -15.23 15.11 -9.89
CA TYR A 17 -15.36 16.52 -9.54
C TYR A 17 -13.99 17.18 -9.51
N THR A 18 -13.90 18.38 -10.05
CA THR A 18 -12.70 19.22 -9.98
C THR A 18 -13.10 20.67 -9.75
N THR A 19 -12.15 21.51 -9.34
CA THR A 19 -12.39 22.94 -9.14
C THR A 19 -11.16 23.78 -9.52
N THR A 20 -11.33 25.10 -9.53
CA THR A 20 -10.25 26.05 -9.80
C THR A 20 -9.23 26.08 -8.65
N LYS A 21 -7.97 26.44 -8.94
CA LYS A 21 -6.87 26.37 -7.96
C LYS A 21 -7.15 27.16 -6.67
N ASN A 22 -7.81 28.31 -6.76
CA ASN A 22 -8.18 29.16 -5.63
C ASN A 22 -9.23 28.53 -4.68
N LEU A 23 -9.91 27.46 -5.10
CA LEU A 23 -10.90 26.74 -4.28
C LEU A 23 -10.37 25.39 -3.78
N THR A 24 -9.09 25.08 -4.00
CA THR A 24 -8.50 23.77 -3.65
C THR A 24 -8.66 23.42 -2.18
N GLU A 25 -8.33 24.35 -1.27
CA GLU A 25 -8.43 24.12 0.17
C GLU A 25 -9.88 23.86 0.60
N PHE A 26 -10.80 24.70 0.12
CA PHE A 26 -12.23 24.56 0.37
C PHE A 26 -12.78 23.22 -0.14
N PHE A 27 -12.36 22.80 -1.33
CA PHE A 27 -12.72 21.52 -1.90
C PHE A 27 -12.20 20.35 -1.06
N VAL A 28 -10.92 20.38 -0.68
CA VAL A 28 -10.30 19.34 0.14
C VAL A 28 -11.00 19.23 1.50
N GLU A 29 -11.32 20.35 2.15
CA GLU A 29 -12.05 20.37 3.41
C GLU A 29 -13.45 19.75 3.27
N ALA A 30 -14.21 20.17 2.26
CA ALA A 30 -15.55 19.65 2.00
C ALA A 30 -15.51 18.14 1.70
N PHE A 31 -14.62 17.70 0.81
CA PHE A 31 -14.56 16.31 0.37
C PHE A 31 -14.02 15.37 1.46
N THR A 32 -13.04 15.80 2.25
CA THR A 32 -12.60 15.02 3.43
C THR A 32 -13.70 14.91 4.48
N THR A 33 -14.59 15.90 4.58
CA THR A 33 -15.74 15.88 5.49
C THR A 33 -16.82 14.92 5.02
N ILE A 34 -17.12 14.90 3.71
CA ILE A 34 -18.11 14.00 3.09
C ILE A 34 -17.79 12.53 3.38
N LEU A 35 -16.52 12.14 3.47
CA LEU A 35 -16.10 10.74 3.71
C LEU A 35 -16.71 10.11 4.99
N SER A 36 -17.09 10.94 5.96
CA SER A 36 -17.74 10.53 7.21
C SER A 36 -19.28 10.59 7.19
N ALA A 37 -19.90 10.93 6.05
CA ALA A 37 -21.35 10.94 5.90
C ALA A 37 -21.96 9.57 6.23
N LYS A 38 -23.18 9.54 6.77
CA LYS A 38 -23.82 8.24 7.13
C LYS A 38 -24.15 7.39 5.91
N LYS A 39 -24.56 8.02 4.81
CA LYS A 39 -24.93 7.35 3.56
C LYS A 39 -23.95 7.74 2.47
N LEU A 40 -23.13 6.77 2.06
CA LEU A 40 -22.22 6.86 0.91
C LEU A 40 -22.20 5.48 0.26
N GLU A 41 -22.78 5.39 -0.94
CA GLU A 41 -22.74 4.15 -1.72
C GLU A 41 -21.33 3.92 -2.30
N SER A 42 -21.06 2.72 -2.80
CA SER A 42 -19.73 2.37 -3.31
C SER A 42 -19.24 3.32 -4.43
N ASP A 43 -20.11 3.71 -5.36
CA ASP A 43 -19.75 4.68 -6.39
C ASP A 43 -19.58 6.10 -5.83
N ASP A 44 -20.25 6.45 -4.73
CA ASP A 44 -20.03 7.72 -4.05
C ASP A 44 -18.66 7.75 -3.37
N VAL A 45 -18.24 6.65 -2.75
CA VAL A 45 -16.89 6.53 -2.18
C VAL A 45 -15.84 6.75 -3.27
N LEU A 46 -15.99 6.10 -4.42
CA LEU A 46 -15.04 6.25 -5.53
C LEU A 46 -15.04 7.66 -6.08
N LYS A 47 -16.20 8.25 -6.37
CA LYS A 47 -16.24 9.61 -6.94
C LYS A 47 -15.65 10.64 -5.98
N ILE A 48 -15.98 10.58 -4.68
CA ILE A 48 -15.48 11.54 -3.69
C ILE A 48 -13.97 11.35 -3.48
N CYS A 49 -13.49 10.13 -3.26
CA CYS A 49 -12.07 9.87 -3.01
C CYS A 49 -11.19 10.17 -4.24
N LEU A 50 -11.60 9.76 -5.44
CA LEU A 50 -10.81 10.01 -6.65
C LEU A 50 -10.76 11.51 -6.99
N SER A 51 -11.88 12.23 -6.80
CA SER A 51 -11.91 13.69 -6.98
C SER A 51 -11.01 14.38 -5.95
N LEU A 52 -11.08 13.96 -4.68
CA LEU A 52 -10.22 14.45 -3.61
C LEU A 52 -8.74 14.25 -3.95
N PHE A 53 -8.33 13.03 -4.33
CA PHE A 53 -6.94 12.74 -4.66
C PHE A 53 -6.47 13.48 -5.91
N GLY A 54 -7.31 13.60 -6.92
CA GLY A 54 -6.97 14.34 -8.13
C GLY A 54 -6.75 15.83 -7.84
N GLN A 55 -7.60 16.42 -6.99
CA GLN A 55 -7.45 17.80 -6.56
C GLN A 55 -6.20 17.99 -5.68
N MET A 56 -5.94 17.10 -4.72
CA MET A 56 -4.75 17.15 -3.86
C MET A 56 -3.46 16.99 -4.66
N ALA A 57 -3.41 16.00 -5.56
CA ALA A 57 -2.25 15.71 -6.39
C ALA A 57 -2.06 16.69 -7.55
N GLN A 58 -3.07 17.53 -7.83
CA GLN A 58 -3.15 18.36 -9.05
C GLN A 58 -2.99 17.52 -10.33
N VAL A 59 -3.53 16.30 -10.31
CA VAL A 59 -3.52 15.35 -11.42
C VAL A 59 -4.95 15.02 -11.79
N ASP A 60 -5.27 15.08 -13.08
CA ASP A 60 -6.55 14.63 -13.58
C ASP A 60 -6.65 13.09 -13.57
N LEU A 61 -7.19 12.54 -12.49
CA LEU A 61 -7.33 11.08 -12.33
C LEU A 61 -8.44 10.49 -13.21
N SER A 62 -9.33 11.31 -13.80
CA SER A 62 -10.37 10.84 -14.71
C SER A 62 -9.79 10.08 -15.90
N LYS A 63 -8.58 10.47 -16.33
CA LYS A 63 -7.80 9.82 -17.40
C LYS A 63 -7.46 8.36 -17.14
N PHE A 64 -7.60 7.89 -15.89
CA PHE A 64 -7.30 6.51 -15.49
C PHE A 64 -8.55 5.69 -15.19
N TYR A 65 -9.77 6.23 -15.33
CA TYR A 65 -11.02 5.52 -15.01
C TYR A 65 -11.22 4.23 -15.82
N PHE A 66 -10.58 4.11 -16.99
CA PHE A 66 -10.56 2.87 -17.77
C PHE A 66 -9.98 1.68 -16.97
N GLU A 67 -9.02 1.91 -16.05
CA GLU A 67 -8.46 0.87 -15.17
C GLU A 67 -9.50 0.35 -14.15
N LEU A 68 -10.58 1.12 -13.95
CA LEU A 68 -11.72 0.78 -13.09
C LEU A 68 -12.93 0.27 -13.90
N CYS A 69 -12.80 0.13 -15.23
CA CYS A 69 -13.91 -0.16 -16.14
C CYS A 69 -15.07 0.85 -15.99
N ARG A 70 -14.74 2.14 -15.86
CA ARG A 70 -15.68 3.26 -15.74
C ARG A 70 -15.45 4.27 -16.86
N ASP A 71 -16.52 4.98 -17.20
CA ASP A 71 -16.47 6.15 -18.08
C ASP A 71 -16.53 7.43 -17.23
N PRO A 72 -15.53 8.33 -17.30
CA PRO A 72 -15.51 9.52 -16.47
C PRO A 72 -16.50 10.59 -16.95
N GLU A 73 -17.30 11.12 -16.02
CA GLU A 73 -18.09 12.34 -16.21
C GLU A 73 -17.44 13.47 -15.42
N VAL A 74 -16.62 14.30 -16.09
CA VAL A 74 -15.90 15.40 -15.45
C VAL A 74 -16.83 16.57 -15.19
N VAL A 75 -16.91 17.01 -13.94
CA VAL A 75 -17.76 18.11 -13.49
C VAL A 75 -16.91 19.16 -12.79
N LEU A 76 -16.86 20.37 -13.35
CA LEU A 76 -16.21 21.52 -12.72
C LEU A 76 -17.17 22.17 -11.72
N LEU A 77 -16.79 22.17 -10.45
CA LEU A 77 -17.59 22.75 -9.37
C LEU A 77 -17.10 24.16 -9.02
N ASN A 78 -18.04 25.10 -8.90
CA ASN A 78 -17.83 26.37 -8.22
C ASN A 78 -18.03 26.24 -6.70
N LYS A 79 -17.78 27.31 -5.94
CA LYS A 79 -17.88 27.29 -4.48
C LYS A 79 -19.26 26.87 -3.96
N GLN A 80 -20.33 27.43 -4.53
CA GLN A 80 -21.71 27.11 -4.12
C GLN A 80 -22.03 25.63 -4.37
N GLN A 81 -21.63 25.08 -5.52
CA GLN A 81 -21.86 23.68 -5.85
C GLN A 81 -21.07 22.72 -4.94
N ILE A 82 -19.91 23.12 -4.43
CA ILE A 82 -19.17 22.35 -3.42
C ILE A 82 -19.94 22.32 -2.09
N GLU A 83 -20.53 23.45 -1.69
CA GLU A 83 -21.37 23.54 -0.48
C GLU A 83 -22.63 22.68 -0.62
N GLU A 84 -23.37 22.84 -1.72
CA GLU A 84 -24.56 22.05 -2.04
C GLU A 84 -24.25 20.55 -2.04
N LEU A 85 -23.17 20.14 -2.71
CA LEU A 85 -22.75 18.73 -2.73
C LEU A 85 -22.42 18.21 -1.34
N LYS A 86 -21.73 19.01 -0.51
CA LYS A 86 -21.42 18.63 0.88
C LYS A 86 -22.71 18.47 1.68
N ASP A 87 -23.65 19.39 1.53
CA ASP A 87 -24.91 19.39 2.29
C ASP A 87 -25.83 18.23 1.86
N ASP A 88 -25.83 17.86 0.58
CA ASP A 88 -26.54 16.67 0.06
C ASP A 88 -26.13 15.37 0.77
N TYR A 89 -24.85 15.25 1.13
CA TYR A 89 -24.32 14.10 1.87
C TYR A 89 -24.61 14.15 3.37
N MET A 90 -25.02 15.31 3.89
CA MET A 90 -25.28 15.56 5.31
C MET A 90 -24.19 14.98 6.24
N PRO A 91 -22.89 15.28 6.02
CA PRO A 91 -21.84 14.74 6.85
C PRO A 91 -21.91 15.28 8.28
N PRO A 92 -21.40 14.51 9.28
CA PRO A 92 -21.29 15.01 10.64
C PRO A 92 -20.31 16.19 10.70
N LYS A 93 -20.45 17.04 11.73
CA LYS A 93 -19.45 18.07 12.02
C LYS A 93 -18.14 17.40 12.45
N LEU A 94 -17.09 17.63 11.67
CA LEU A 94 -15.74 17.12 11.91
C LEU A 94 -14.83 18.20 12.50
N ASP A 95 -13.99 17.79 13.44
CA ASP A 95 -12.79 18.56 13.81
C ASP A 95 -11.67 18.34 12.77
N GLU A 96 -10.61 19.12 12.89
CA GLU A 96 -9.45 19.06 12.01
C GLU A 96 -8.78 17.68 12.03
N MET A 97 -8.63 17.09 13.23
CA MET A 97 -8.04 15.77 13.40
C MET A 97 -8.81 14.68 12.65
N SER A 98 -10.14 14.69 12.70
CA SER A 98 -10.98 13.73 11.97
C SER A 98 -10.82 13.88 10.46
N ARG A 99 -10.71 15.11 9.94
CA ARG A 99 -10.46 15.37 8.51
C ARG A 99 -9.08 14.87 8.08
N LEU A 100 -8.05 15.13 8.89
CA LEU A 100 -6.69 14.64 8.64
C LEU A 100 -6.64 13.11 8.62
N LEU A 101 -7.30 12.45 9.59
CA LEU A 101 -7.41 11.00 9.62
C LEU A 101 -8.10 10.44 8.37
N ASN A 102 -9.21 11.05 7.93
CA ASN A 102 -9.88 10.64 6.69
C ASN A 102 -8.94 10.66 5.48
N GLY A 103 -8.22 11.77 5.29
CA GLY A 103 -7.24 11.91 4.22
C GLY A 103 -6.14 10.85 4.31
N ALA A 104 -5.50 10.71 5.47
CA ALA A 104 -4.39 9.78 5.67
C ALA A 104 -4.81 8.31 5.51
N LEU A 105 -5.94 7.91 6.10
CA LEU A 105 -6.46 6.54 5.97
C LEU A 105 -6.79 6.20 4.52
N CYS A 106 -7.41 7.13 3.78
CA CYS A 106 -7.69 6.92 2.36
C CYS A 106 -6.40 6.82 1.54
N LEU A 107 -5.41 7.69 1.75
CA LEU A 107 -4.13 7.63 1.04
C LEU A 107 -3.39 6.31 1.29
N LEU A 108 -3.46 5.75 2.50
CA LEU A 108 -2.83 4.45 2.79
C LEU A 108 -3.45 3.28 2.02
N THR A 109 -4.71 3.38 1.58
CA THR A 109 -5.38 2.31 0.82
C THR A 109 -4.77 2.07 -0.57
N ILE A 110 -3.98 3.01 -1.10
CA ILE A 110 -3.30 2.78 -2.39
C ILE A 110 -2.33 1.60 -2.31
N GLY A 111 -1.79 1.32 -1.11
CA GLY A 111 -0.86 0.21 -0.87
C GLY A 111 -1.37 -0.85 0.10
N LYS A 112 -2.49 -0.62 0.78
CA LYS A 112 -3.02 -1.55 1.78
C LYS A 112 -4.22 -2.31 1.23
N LYS A 113 -4.11 -3.64 1.17
CA LYS A 113 -5.28 -4.52 1.08
C LYS A 113 -6.05 -4.49 2.39
N ILE A 114 -7.29 -4.01 2.32
CA ILE A 114 -8.18 -3.92 3.48
C ILE A 114 -8.90 -5.25 3.68
N ASP A 115 -8.91 -5.70 4.93
CA ASP A 115 -9.66 -6.85 5.43
C ASP A 115 -10.59 -6.29 6.51
N ILE A 116 -11.91 -6.33 6.28
CA ILE A 116 -12.90 -5.63 7.12
C ILE A 116 -12.79 -6.10 8.57
N GLN A 117 -12.52 -7.39 8.80
CA GLN A 117 -12.41 -7.98 10.14
C GLN A 117 -11.30 -7.34 10.98
N PHE A 118 -10.19 -6.93 10.36
CA PHE A 118 -9.02 -6.37 11.04
C PHE A 118 -8.82 -4.87 10.75
N CYS A 119 -9.74 -4.25 10.01
CA CYS A 119 -9.58 -2.88 9.54
C CYS A 119 -9.63 -1.87 10.70
N VAL A 120 -10.49 -2.09 11.70
CA VAL A 120 -10.62 -1.18 12.85
C VAL A 120 -9.34 -1.16 13.68
N GLU A 121 -8.72 -2.32 13.92
CA GLU A 121 -7.42 -2.42 14.61
C GLU A 121 -6.33 -1.69 13.82
N TRP A 122 -6.27 -1.94 12.51
CA TRP A 122 -5.34 -1.26 11.63
C TRP A 122 -5.53 0.27 11.66
N MET A 123 -6.77 0.75 11.50
CA MET A 123 -7.13 2.17 11.57
C MET A 123 -6.73 2.79 12.93
N THR A 124 -7.00 2.10 14.03
CA THR A 124 -6.67 2.55 15.39
C THR A 124 -5.17 2.74 15.53
N ALA A 125 -4.37 1.77 15.06
CA ALA A 125 -2.92 1.88 15.10
C ALA A 125 -2.39 3.04 14.24
N ARG A 126 -3.01 3.30 13.08
CA ARG A 126 -2.62 4.45 12.22
C ARG A 126 -3.00 5.77 12.88
N ALA A 127 -4.21 5.85 13.44
CA ALA A 127 -4.70 7.05 14.11
C ALA A 127 -3.84 7.40 15.33
N LYS A 128 -3.50 6.42 16.19
CA LYS A 128 -2.59 6.64 17.32
C LYS A 128 -1.22 7.17 16.90
N ALA A 129 -0.66 6.65 15.80
CA ALA A 129 0.60 7.16 15.27
C ALA A 129 0.48 8.61 14.81
N ILE A 130 -0.60 8.97 14.10
CA ILE A 130 -0.85 10.34 13.64
C ILE A 130 -1.05 11.30 14.82
N TYR A 131 -1.82 10.91 15.84
CA TYR A 131 -1.99 11.68 17.08
C TYR A 131 -0.63 11.93 17.75
N SER A 132 0.21 10.90 17.85
CA SER A 132 1.55 11.01 18.42
C SER A 132 2.48 11.90 17.59
N ILE A 133 2.39 11.88 16.26
CA ILE A 133 3.20 12.73 15.37
C ILE A 133 2.85 14.21 15.57
N LEU A 134 1.57 14.50 15.82
CA LEU A 134 1.06 15.86 16.01
C LEU A 134 1.09 16.32 17.46
N ASP A 135 1.64 15.52 18.37
CA ASP A 135 1.66 15.79 19.82
C ASP A 135 0.26 16.06 20.40
N VAL A 136 -0.75 15.35 19.90
CA VAL A 136 -2.15 15.45 20.36
C VAL A 136 -2.47 14.23 21.24
N PRO A 137 -3.07 14.43 22.43
CA PRO A 137 -3.51 13.32 23.29
C PRO A 137 -4.51 12.41 22.57
N TRP A 138 -4.31 11.10 22.69
CA TRP A 138 -5.19 10.10 22.10
C TRP A 138 -6.64 10.27 22.56
N ASN A 139 -7.58 10.21 21.62
CA ASN A 139 -9.01 10.22 21.88
C ASN A 139 -9.61 8.86 21.51
N ASP A 140 -10.19 8.16 22.49
CA ASP A 140 -10.81 6.85 22.26
C ASP A 140 -12.00 6.89 21.29
N LYS A 141 -12.59 8.07 21.08
CA LYS A 141 -13.67 8.32 20.11
C LYS A 141 -13.16 8.85 18.76
N ALA A 142 -11.84 8.83 18.51
CA ALA A 142 -11.25 9.36 17.28
C ALA A 142 -11.83 8.70 16.02
N LEU A 143 -12.20 7.41 16.10
CA LEU A 143 -12.74 6.69 14.95
C LEU A 143 -14.25 6.84 14.76
N ASP A 144 -14.99 7.42 15.71
CA ASP A 144 -16.46 7.57 15.63
C ASP A 144 -16.89 8.45 14.45
N LYS A 145 -15.98 9.33 14.01
CA LYS A 145 -16.24 10.37 13.01
C LYS A 145 -15.39 10.25 11.75
N VAL A 146 -14.75 9.11 11.51
CA VAL A 146 -13.93 8.89 10.31
C VAL A 146 -14.59 7.89 9.36
N ILE A 147 -14.03 7.77 8.16
CA ILE A 147 -14.43 6.81 7.14
C ILE A 147 -14.43 5.38 7.70
N ILE A 148 -15.51 4.64 7.43
CA ILE A 148 -15.71 3.27 7.95
C ILE A 148 -14.96 2.21 7.11
N PRO A 149 -14.66 1.03 7.70
CA PRO A 149 -13.95 -0.07 7.05
C PRO A 149 -14.48 -0.47 5.67
N GLU A 150 -15.81 -0.52 5.49
CA GLU A 150 -16.46 -0.96 4.26
C GLU A 150 -16.10 -0.03 3.09
N ARG A 151 -15.97 1.27 3.35
CA ARG A 151 -15.62 2.27 2.33
C ARG A 151 -14.15 2.22 1.99
N LEU A 152 -13.28 2.02 2.99
CA LEU A 152 -11.86 1.77 2.76
C LEU A 152 -11.65 0.49 1.96
N LYS A 153 -12.49 -0.54 2.14
CA LYS A 153 -12.46 -1.75 1.32
C LYS A 153 -12.78 -1.48 -0.15
N VAL A 154 -13.83 -0.71 -0.43
CA VAL A 154 -14.17 -0.28 -1.80
C VAL A 154 -12.98 0.42 -2.47
N LEU A 155 -12.35 1.34 -1.75
CA LEU A 155 -11.20 2.10 -2.27
C LEU A 155 -9.97 1.21 -2.50
N SER A 156 -9.66 0.34 -1.53
CA SER A 156 -8.58 -0.65 -1.62
C SER A 156 -8.75 -1.59 -2.81
N ASP A 157 -9.97 -2.06 -3.08
CA ASP A 157 -10.28 -2.94 -4.21
C ASP A 157 -10.18 -2.22 -5.57
N ALA A 158 -10.53 -0.93 -5.62
CA ALA A 158 -10.31 -0.11 -6.79
C ALA A 158 -8.81 0.05 -7.08
N PHE A 159 -8.01 0.37 -6.07
CA PHE A 159 -6.56 0.53 -6.25
C PHE A 159 -5.82 -0.78 -6.52
N GLY A 160 -6.37 -1.92 -6.12
CA GLY A 160 -5.86 -3.23 -6.54
C GLY A 160 -5.82 -3.42 -8.06
N ARG A 161 -6.61 -2.63 -8.81
CA ARG A 161 -6.68 -2.68 -10.29
C ARG A 161 -6.08 -1.44 -10.96
N ALA A 162 -6.11 -0.28 -10.31
CA ALA A 162 -5.70 0.99 -10.90
C ALA A 162 -4.23 1.33 -10.65
N GLN A 163 -3.34 0.73 -11.44
CA GLN A 163 -1.89 0.93 -11.29
C GLN A 163 -1.46 2.37 -11.56
N ARG A 164 -1.93 3.01 -12.64
CA ARG A 164 -1.51 4.39 -12.96
C ARG A 164 -2.03 5.39 -11.94
N MET A 165 -3.25 5.17 -11.41
CA MET A 165 -3.76 5.98 -10.30
C MET A 165 -2.88 5.85 -9.06
N ARG A 166 -2.54 4.62 -8.64
CA ARG A 166 -1.64 4.38 -7.49
C ARG A 166 -0.29 5.08 -7.69
N CYS A 167 0.28 4.98 -8.89
CA CYS A 167 1.54 5.62 -9.22
C CYS A 167 1.47 7.15 -9.06
N ALA A 168 0.45 7.79 -9.64
CA ALA A 168 0.27 9.25 -9.55
C ALA A 168 0.12 9.73 -8.10
N ILE A 169 -0.72 9.05 -7.31
CA ILE A 169 -0.96 9.38 -5.91
C ILE A 169 0.31 9.12 -5.06
N CYS A 170 1.03 8.02 -5.32
CA CYS A 170 2.27 7.70 -4.62
C CYS A 170 3.36 8.75 -4.89
N MET A 171 3.52 9.19 -6.14
CA MET A 171 4.45 10.27 -6.50
C MET A 171 4.12 11.57 -5.77
N PHE A 172 2.84 11.92 -5.67
CA PHE A 172 2.38 13.06 -4.88
C PHE A 172 2.76 12.90 -3.40
N ILE A 173 2.45 11.76 -2.76
CA ILE A 173 2.79 11.50 -1.35
C ILE A 173 4.30 11.63 -1.11
N ILE A 174 5.14 11.09 -2.00
CA ILE A 174 6.61 11.17 -1.90
C ILE A 174 7.10 12.62 -2.04
N HIS A 175 6.44 13.42 -2.87
CA HIS A 175 6.76 14.84 -2.99
C HIS A 175 6.39 15.59 -1.71
N MET A 176 5.16 15.39 -1.22
CA MET A 176 4.67 16.06 -0.01
C MET A 176 5.44 15.66 1.24
N SER A 177 5.93 14.43 1.34
CA SER A 177 6.76 13.97 2.47
C SER A 177 8.12 14.68 2.57
N LYS A 178 8.52 15.43 1.54
CA LYS A 178 9.76 16.22 1.49
C LYS A 178 9.50 17.73 1.41
N SER A 179 8.24 18.14 1.46
CA SER A 179 7.84 19.55 1.37
C SER A 179 8.05 20.29 2.71
N MET A 180 7.69 21.56 2.77
CA MET A 180 7.79 22.39 3.99
C MET A 180 6.42 22.82 4.53
N ILE A 181 5.35 22.07 4.22
CA ILE A 181 4.00 22.35 4.73
C ILE A 181 3.80 21.79 6.14
N CYS A 182 2.79 22.28 6.86
CA CYS A 182 2.48 21.81 8.22
C CYS A 182 2.11 20.32 8.29
N GLU A 183 1.42 19.78 7.28
CA GLU A 183 1.06 18.35 7.23
C GLU A 183 2.19 17.44 6.75
N GLN A 184 3.39 17.98 6.46
CA GLN A 184 4.51 17.17 5.97
C GLN A 184 4.82 15.96 6.86
N PRO A 185 4.80 16.03 8.21
CA PRO A 185 5.03 14.87 9.06
C PRO A 185 4.03 13.73 8.82
N ILE A 186 2.78 14.06 8.48
CA ILE A 186 1.75 13.09 8.14
C ILE A 186 2.04 12.45 6.78
N TYR A 187 2.40 13.25 5.78
CA TYR A 187 2.79 12.71 4.47
C TYR A 187 4.04 11.85 4.55
N LYS A 188 5.00 12.21 5.41
CA LYS A 188 6.17 11.38 5.71
C LYS A 188 5.78 10.05 6.31
N TYR A 189 4.92 10.05 7.32
CA TYR A 189 4.38 8.82 7.90
C TYR A 189 3.67 7.95 6.86
N VAL A 190 2.80 8.53 6.03
CA VAL A 190 2.11 7.80 4.95
C VAL A 190 3.11 7.25 3.95
N ALA A 191 4.13 8.03 3.56
CA ALA A 191 5.18 7.57 2.66
C ALA A 191 5.97 6.39 3.28
N ASP A 192 6.36 6.47 4.54
CA ASP A 192 7.10 5.41 5.22
C ASP A 192 6.25 4.12 5.30
N MET A 193 4.95 4.25 5.58
CA MET A 193 4.02 3.12 5.63
C MET A 193 3.74 2.44 4.29
N LEU A 194 4.00 3.14 3.18
CA LEU A 194 3.82 2.64 1.83
C LEU A 194 5.08 1.95 1.27
N GLU A 195 6.21 2.04 1.97
CA GLU A 195 7.43 1.35 1.58
C GLU A 195 7.24 -0.16 1.51
N TYR A 196 7.73 -0.74 0.43
CA TYR A 196 7.65 -2.16 0.08
C TYR A 196 6.22 -2.72 0.12
N SER A 197 5.20 -1.87 0.05
CA SER A 197 3.83 -2.31 -0.18
C SER A 197 3.79 -3.21 -1.42
N GLN A 198 3.14 -4.38 -1.31
CA GLN A 198 3.10 -5.43 -2.34
C GLN A 198 4.45 -6.08 -2.70
N LEU A 199 5.54 -5.68 -2.04
CA LEU A 199 6.89 -6.19 -2.22
C LEU A 199 7.52 -6.68 -0.90
N ILE A 200 6.71 -6.95 0.13
CA ILE A 200 7.21 -7.38 1.44
C ILE A 200 8.06 -8.66 1.30
N GLY A 201 7.63 -9.63 0.49
CA GLY A 201 8.40 -10.86 0.26
C GLY A 201 9.76 -10.60 -0.38
N PHE A 202 9.79 -9.78 -1.43
CA PHE A 202 11.03 -9.33 -2.07
C PHE A 202 11.97 -8.65 -1.09
N TYR A 203 11.44 -7.70 -0.31
CA TYR A 203 12.20 -6.95 0.68
C TYR A 203 12.80 -7.89 1.73
N LEU A 204 12.04 -8.86 2.23
CA LEU A 204 12.54 -9.83 3.20
C LEU A 204 13.66 -10.69 2.62
N ILE A 205 13.55 -11.15 1.37
CA ILE A 205 14.64 -11.89 0.71
C ILE A 205 15.89 -11.00 0.62
N TYR A 206 15.75 -9.82 0.03
CA TYR A 206 16.85 -8.88 -0.16
C TYR A 206 17.53 -8.52 1.18
N TYR A 207 16.76 -8.14 2.18
CA TYR A 207 17.31 -7.68 3.44
C TYR A 207 17.89 -8.84 4.27
N ILE A 208 17.13 -9.92 4.48
CA ILE A 208 17.50 -11.00 5.40
C ILE A 208 18.51 -11.95 4.77
N LEU A 209 18.27 -12.37 3.52
CA LEU A 209 19.08 -13.40 2.86
C LEU A 209 20.31 -12.82 2.16
N VAL A 210 20.26 -11.56 1.70
CA VAL A 210 21.37 -10.96 0.95
C VAL A 210 22.15 -9.95 1.79
N CYS A 211 21.52 -8.85 2.23
CA CYS A 211 22.24 -7.75 2.87
C CYS A 211 22.74 -8.05 4.28
N ASP A 212 21.89 -8.59 5.13
CA ASP A 212 22.20 -8.74 6.56
C ASP A 212 23.16 -9.90 6.81
N THR A 213 22.93 -11.05 6.17
CA THR A 213 23.68 -12.28 6.50
C THR A 213 24.46 -12.89 5.34
N GLY A 214 24.21 -12.49 4.09
CA GLY A 214 24.70 -13.25 2.92
C GLY A 214 24.39 -14.74 3.06
N HIS A 215 23.14 -15.07 3.41
CA HIS A 215 22.76 -16.38 3.94
C HIS A 215 23.16 -17.50 2.97
N PRO A 216 23.84 -18.57 3.43
CA PRO A 216 24.32 -19.65 2.56
C PRO A 216 23.23 -20.35 1.73
N ILE A 217 21.97 -20.22 2.14
CA ILE A 217 20.80 -20.77 1.43
C ILE A 217 20.67 -20.21 0.00
N MET A 218 21.21 -19.02 -0.27
CA MET A 218 21.27 -18.43 -1.61
C MET A 218 22.24 -19.16 -2.56
N LYS A 219 23.05 -20.10 -2.04
CA LYS A 219 23.98 -20.93 -2.83
C LYS A 219 23.58 -22.41 -2.83
N ASP A 220 22.39 -22.72 -2.30
CA ASP A 220 21.91 -24.09 -2.19
C ASP A 220 21.49 -24.61 -3.56
N SER A 221 21.99 -25.79 -3.94
CA SER A 221 21.66 -26.41 -5.23
C SER A 221 20.16 -26.63 -5.38
N TYR A 222 19.45 -26.92 -4.29
CA TYR A 222 17.99 -27.10 -4.28
C TYR A 222 17.24 -25.83 -4.72
N LEU A 223 17.80 -24.65 -4.41
CA LEU A 223 17.17 -23.34 -4.64
C LEU A 223 17.79 -22.58 -5.81
N THR A 224 18.56 -23.27 -6.67
CA THR A 224 19.25 -22.64 -7.81
C THR A 224 18.27 -21.82 -8.67
N MET A 225 17.13 -22.40 -9.03
CA MET A 225 16.12 -21.72 -9.85
C MET A 225 15.47 -20.54 -9.11
N ASP A 226 15.12 -20.71 -7.83
CA ASP A 226 14.54 -19.63 -7.02
C ASP A 226 15.52 -18.45 -6.89
N THR A 227 16.82 -18.74 -6.73
CA THR A 227 17.88 -17.72 -6.64
C THR A 227 18.08 -17.01 -7.97
N MET A 228 18.10 -17.73 -9.10
CA MET A 228 18.15 -17.12 -10.43
C MET A 228 16.95 -16.19 -10.65
N LYS A 229 15.74 -16.59 -10.24
CA LYS A 229 14.55 -15.75 -10.31
C LYS A 229 14.60 -14.53 -9.40
N PHE A 230 15.20 -14.66 -8.21
CA PHE A 230 15.45 -13.50 -7.37
C PHE A 230 16.44 -12.52 -7.99
N ILE A 231 17.51 -13.01 -8.63
CA ILE A 231 18.49 -12.16 -9.33
C ILE A 231 17.81 -11.39 -10.47
N GLU A 232 17.02 -12.07 -11.31
CA GLU A 232 16.22 -11.43 -12.37
C GLU A 232 15.32 -10.31 -11.79
N ALA A 233 14.61 -10.60 -10.70
CA ALA A 233 13.75 -9.62 -10.03
C ALA A 233 14.55 -8.44 -9.44
N TYR A 234 15.73 -8.73 -8.87
CA TYR A 234 16.62 -7.73 -8.31
C TYR A 234 17.17 -6.78 -9.39
N ASP A 235 17.58 -7.32 -10.53
CA ASP A 235 18.10 -6.52 -11.64
C ASP A 235 17.04 -5.56 -12.18
N VAL A 236 15.80 -6.04 -12.36
CA VAL A 236 14.65 -5.19 -12.72
C VAL A 236 14.40 -4.11 -11.66
N TRP A 237 14.36 -4.49 -10.38
CA TRP A 237 14.18 -3.54 -9.28
C TRP A 237 15.30 -2.48 -9.23
N ASN A 238 16.54 -2.89 -9.52
CA ASN A 238 17.72 -2.04 -9.47
C ASN A 238 17.80 -1.06 -10.66
N GLN A 239 17.09 -1.31 -11.77
CA GLN A 239 16.97 -0.35 -12.89
C GLN A 239 16.21 0.93 -12.51
N TYR A 240 15.35 0.87 -11.48
CA TYR A 240 14.61 2.05 -11.03
C TYR A 240 15.48 3.02 -10.21
N PRO A 241 15.19 4.34 -10.24
CA PRO A 241 15.91 5.31 -9.42
C PRO A 241 15.84 4.95 -7.94
N LYS A 242 16.97 5.05 -7.23
CA LYS A 242 17.13 4.60 -5.83
C LYS A 242 16.04 5.14 -4.89
N CYS A 243 15.58 6.37 -5.11
CA CYS A 243 14.54 7.01 -4.31
C CYS A 243 13.13 6.42 -4.49
N TYR A 244 12.85 5.74 -5.60
CA TYR A 244 11.54 5.14 -5.92
C TYR A 244 11.50 3.62 -5.74
N ARG A 245 12.66 2.97 -5.65
CA ARG A 245 12.77 1.51 -5.52
C ARG A 245 11.88 0.91 -4.42
N LYS A 246 11.82 1.54 -3.25
CA LYS A 246 10.99 1.09 -2.13
C LYS A 246 9.48 1.25 -2.39
N TYR A 247 9.07 1.98 -3.42
CA TYR A 247 7.66 2.19 -3.78
C TYR A 247 7.23 1.40 -5.02
N MET A 248 8.09 0.52 -5.55
CA MET A 248 7.83 -0.16 -6.81
C MET A 248 6.60 -1.05 -6.79
N GLY A 249 6.15 -1.57 -5.65
CA GLY A 249 4.91 -2.33 -5.60
C GLY A 249 3.63 -1.49 -5.82
N LEU A 250 3.76 -0.16 -5.78
CA LEU A 250 2.72 0.80 -6.12
C LEU A 250 2.84 1.32 -7.55
N MET A 251 4.07 1.37 -8.07
CA MET A 251 4.39 2.04 -9.33
C MET A 251 4.61 1.09 -10.51
N ALA A 252 5.05 -0.14 -10.28
CA ALA A 252 5.29 -1.11 -11.35
C ALA A 252 3.96 -1.56 -11.98
N ASP A 253 3.98 -1.82 -13.29
CA ASP A 253 2.90 -2.54 -13.95
C ASP A 253 2.80 -3.99 -13.41
N LYS A 254 1.72 -4.67 -13.77
CA LYS A 254 1.40 -6.01 -13.26
C LYS A 254 2.46 -7.04 -13.63
N ASP A 255 3.05 -6.95 -14.81
CA ASP A 255 4.01 -7.94 -15.31
C ASP A 255 5.34 -7.78 -14.58
N THR A 256 5.82 -6.55 -14.47
CA THR A 256 7.00 -6.19 -13.68
C THR A 256 6.81 -6.58 -12.21
N LEU A 257 5.65 -6.29 -11.62
CA LEU A 257 5.35 -6.66 -10.23
C LEU A 257 5.30 -8.18 -10.03
N SER A 258 4.83 -8.93 -11.03
CA SER A 258 4.79 -10.39 -10.97
C SER A 258 6.19 -11.02 -10.90
N LEU A 259 7.22 -10.36 -11.46
CA LEU A 259 8.61 -10.79 -11.33
C LEU A 259 9.12 -10.57 -9.90
N MET A 260 8.79 -9.42 -9.30
CA MET A 260 9.29 -9.04 -7.98
C MET A 260 8.47 -9.59 -6.81
N GLY A 261 7.23 -10.05 -6.99
CA GLY A 261 6.37 -10.53 -5.90
C GLY A 261 5.64 -11.85 -6.20
N GLY A 262 5.93 -12.47 -7.34
CA GLY A 262 5.19 -13.62 -7.83
C GLY A 262 5.54 -14.96 -7.18
N ASN A 263 4.90 -16.01 -7.70
CA ASN A 263 5.05 -17.38 -7.22
C ASN A 263 6.49 -17.89 -7.22
N CYS A 264 7.33 -17.38 -8.13
CA CYS A 264 8.74 -17.75 -8.26
C CYS A 264 9.60 -17.37 -7.04
N LEU A 265 9.18 -16.41 -6.22
CA LEU A 265 9.93 -15.99 -5.02
C LEU A 265 9.34 -16.56 -3.73
N ARG A 266 8.32 -17.42 -3.83
CA ARG A 266 7.53 -17.85 -2.68
C ARG A 266 8.35 -18.65 -1.67
N ARG A 267 9.20 -19.58 -2.13
CA ARG A 267 10.06 -20.38 -1.25
C ARG A 267 11.09 -19.53 -0.52
N LEU A 268 11.80 -18.66 -1.25
CA LEU A 268 12.78 -17.76 -0.63
C LEU A 268 12.12 -16.80 0.35
N THR A 269 10.92 -16.30 0.04
CA THR A 269 10.16 -15.45 0.97
C THR A 269 9.81 -16.24 2.24
N TYR A 270 9.33 -17.47 2.11
CA TYR A 270 9.04 -18.34 3.26
C TYR A 270 10.28 -18.55 4.14
N ILE A 271 11.43 -18.88 3.54
CA ILE A 271 12.69 -19.08 4.26
C ILE A 271 13.12 -17.78 4.96
N ALA A 272 13.03 -16.64 4.28
CA ALA A 272 13.35 -15.33 4.86
C ALA A 272 12.46 -15.03 6.08
N ILE A 273 11.15 -15.31 6.00
CA ILE A 273 10.20 -15.19 7.12
C ILE A 273 10.62 -16.08 8.28
N GLN A 274 10.93 -17.36 8.04
CA GLN A 274 11.35 -18.29 9.11
C GLN A 274 12.63 -17.82 9.81
N ILE A 275 13.60 -17.32 9.06
CA ILE A 275 14.85 -16.80 9.62
C ILE A 275 14.58 -15.51 10.41
N ALA A 276 13.79 -14.59 9.86
CA ALA A 276 13.47 -13.32 10.50
C ALA A 276 12.65 -13.54 11.79
N ALA A 277 11.72 -14.50 11.78
CA ALA A 277 10.89 -14.87 12.93
C ALA A 277 11.67 -15.40 14.13
N ARG A 278 12.92 -15.86 13.94
CA ARG A 278 13.81 -16.23 15.05
C ARG A 278 14.36 -15.02 15.79
N ARG A 279 14.38 -13.85 15.15
CA ARG A 279 14.86 -12.58 15.73
C ARG A 279 13.71 -11.70 16.20
N ASP A 280 12.65 -11.63 15.41
CA ASP A 280 11.42 -10.91 15.74
C ASP A 280 10.21 -11.84 15.59
N PRO A 281 9.68 -12.37 16.72
CA PRO A 281 8.53 -13.27 16.68
C PRO A 281 7.26 -12.67 16.07
N SER A 282 7.12 -11.33 16.03
CA SER A 282 5.93 -10.67 15.47
C SER A 282 5.77 -10.91 13.96
N ILE A 283 6.88 -11.20 13.26
CA ILE A 283 6.90 -11.53 11.83
C ILE A 283 6.08 -12.80 11.52
N LYS A 284 5.88 -13.69 12.50
CA LYS A 284 5.03 -14.88 12.31
C LYS A 284 3.58 -14.53 12.01
N ASN A 285 3.12 -13.33 12.35
CA ASN A 285 1.77 -12.86 12.07
C ASN A 285 1.58 -12.37 10.63
N LEU A 286 2.65 -12.33 9.81
CA LEU A 286 2.56 -11.95 8.41
C LEU A 286 1.76 -13.01 7.63
N LYS A 287 0.59 -12.62 7.12
CA LYS A 287 -0.19 -13.47 6.21
C LYS A 287 0.61 -13.72 4.92
N PHE A 288 0.96 -14.98 4.67
CA PHE A 288 1.72 -15.39 3.48
C PHE A 288 1.23 -16.76 2.96
N VAL A 289 1.33 -16.98 1.66
CA VAL A 289 0.93 -18.25 1.02
C VAL A 289 2.09 -19.24 1.10
N LEU A 290 1.89 -20.33 1.84
CA LEU A 290 2.93 -21.36 1.99
C LEU A 290 3.31 -21.97 0.63
N PRO A 291 4.61 -22.26 0.40
CA PRO A 291 5.02 -23.08 -0.73
C PRO A 291 4.51 -24.52 -0.55
N PRO A 292 4.20 -25.24 -1.65
CA PRO A 292 3.68 -26.62 -1.58
C PRO A 292 4.64 -27.61 -0.90
N ASP A 293 5.94 -27.31 -0.89
CA ASP A 293 7.02 -28.06 -0.25
C ASP A 293 7.46 -27.50 1.11
N SER A 294 6.55 -26.82 1.83
CA SER A 294 6.90 -26.15 3.11
C SER A 294 7.39 -27.08 4.22
N GLU A 295 6.91 -28.32 4.26
CA GLU A 295 7.32 -29.30 5.30
C GLU A 295 8.78 -29.77 5.14
N PRO A 296 9.23 -30.22 3.94
CA PRO A 296 10.65 -30.52 3.68
C PRO A 296 11.58 -29.34 3.95
N LEU A 297 11.16 -28.11 3.60
CA LEU A 297 11.95 -26.89 3.78
C LEU A 297 12.24 -26.54 5.25
N LEU A 298 11.38 -26.98 6.18
CA LEU A 298 11.60 -26.81 7.62
C LEU A 298 12.68 -27.77 8.12
N GLN A 299 12.61 -29.05 7.73
CA GLN A 299 13.57 -30.08 8.11
C GLN A 299 14.97 -29.76 7.56
N GLU A 300 15.07 -29.37 6.29
CA GLU A 300 16.34 -29.08 5.65
C GLU A 300 17.03 -27.82 6.23
N ASN A 301 16.25 -26.80 6.61
CA ASN A 301 16.77 -25.63 7.32
C ASN A 301 17.26 -25.97 8.73
N GLU A 302 16.52 -26.77 9.49
CA GLU A 302 16.89 -27.20 10.83
C GLU A 302 18.15 -28.07 10.83
N GLU A 303 18.24 -29.04 9.92
CA GLU A 303 19.41 -29.89 9.75
C GLU A 303 20.65 -29.07 9.34
N LYS A 304 20.54 -28.17 8.35
CA LYS A 304 21.68 -27.35 7.90
C LYS A 304 22.11 -26.31 8.94
N THR A 305 21.20 -25.82 9.80
CA THR A 305 21.57 -24.94 10.92
C THR A 305 22.12 -25.69 12.14
N THR A 306 21.67 -26.91 12.42
CA THR A 306 22.20 -27.76 13.51
C THR A 306 23.55 -28.40 13.17
N LEU A 307 23.74 -28.94 11.96
CA LEU A 307 25.03 -29.46 11.46
C LEU A 307 26.14 -28.39 11.48
N ARG A 308 25.80 -27.11 11.34
CA ARG A 308 26.79 -26.02 11.37
C ARG A 308 27.05 -25.45 12.76
N ARG A 309 26.09 -25.51 13.70
CA ARG A 309 26.36 -25.23 15.12
C ARG A 309 27.37 -26.24 15.69
N SER A 310 27.25 -27.51 15.35
CA SER A 310 28.23 -28.54 15.77
C SER A 310 29.61 -28.36 15.12
N GLN A 311 29.68 -27.81 13.90
CA GLN A 311 30.96 -27.49 13.24
C GLN A 311 31.61 -26.18 13.71
N ARG A 312 30.84 -25.17 14.16
CA ARG A 312 31.39 -23.92 14.74
C ARG A 312 32.07 -24.13 16.09
N ILE A 313 31.61 -25.10 16.89
CA ILE A 313 32.22 -25.43 18.20
C ILE A 313 33.62 -26.07 18.03
N ARG A 314 33.98 -26.55 16.83
CA ARG A 314 35.26 -27.22 16.55
C ARG A 314 36.30 -26.38 15.81
N ARG A 315 36.08 -25.08 15.57
CA ARG A 315 37.09 -24.22 14.96
C ARG A 315 37.75 -23.34 16.03
N PRO A 316 39.08 -23.44 16.24
CA PRO A 316 39.79 -22.51 17.10
C PRO A 316 39.70 -21.10 16.51
N PRO A 317 39.69 -20.05 17.36
CA PRO A 317 39.54 -18.67 16.90
C PRO A 317 40.71 -18.31 15.97
N GLN A 318 40.40 -18.01 14.70
CA GLN A 318 41.36 -17.39 13.80
C GLN A 318 41.46 -15.91 14.15
N ARG A 319 42.68 -15.45 14.47
CA ARG A 319 43.02 -14.03 14.59
C ARG A 319 42.70 -13.36 13.26
N LEU A 320 41.85 -12.32 13.31
CA LEU A 320 41.73 -11.34 12.25
C LEU A 320 42.87 -10.35 12.44
N ASP A 321 43.88 -10.42 11.58
CA ASP A 321 44.75 -9.27 11.34
C ASP A 321 43.98 -8.30 10.41
N LEU A 322 43.88 -7.06 10.89
CA LEU A 322 43.22 -5.84 10.41
C LEU A 322 42.62 -5.82 8.99
#